data_AF-A0A821LF33-F1
#
_entry.id   AF-A0A821LF33-F1
#
_cell.length_a   1.000
_cell.length_b   1.000
_cell.length_c   1.000
_cell.angle_alpha   90.00
_cell.angle_beta   90.00
_cell.angle_gamma   90.00
#
_symmetry.space_group_name_H-M   'P 1'
#
loop_
_entity.id
_entity.type
_entity.pdbx_description
1 polymer ?
#
loop_
_entity_poly.entity_id
_entity_poly.type
_entity_poly.pdbx_seq_one_letter_code
_entity_poly.pdbx_strand_id
1 'polypeptide(L)'
;MSSITRQFTNSTYNTITAVQSGDFSLSNVWGSSGMPTNGSTVIIPHNVTVSISSQTGLTINIISMRVYGTLQIGSSINSSLTTFTFQYPVNIMIFKGGVLRDLTQNHRWFVLSNTIITIYNGGSFISSQPTTLISNTNNSTATFNSSISGPYTITVDLQGKIQKYSCKKNLSVLSKYGTVHDRFRRKKNFERMLSNFRKTNYFHS
;
A
#
# COMPACT_ATOMS: atom_id res chain seq x y z
N MET A 1 -28.60 -35.88 23.65
CA MET A 1 -28.48 -35.31 22.30
C MET A 1 -27.79 -33.96 22.44
N SER A 2 -26.57 -33.83 21.91
CA SER A 2 -25.80 -32.59 21.95
C SER A 2 -26.21 -31.70 20.78
N SER A 3 -26.72 -30.51 21.07
CA SER A 3 -27.00 -29.49 20.06
C SER A 3 -25.67 -28.88 19.60
N ILE A 4 -25.25 -29.23 18.38
CA ILE A 4 -24.14 -28.55 17.71
C ILE A 4 -24.66 -27.18 17.25
N THR A 5 -24.41 -26.16 18.06
CA THR A 5 -24.60 -24.77 17.63
C THR A 5 -23.46 -24.43 16.67
N ARG A 6 -23.75 -24.47 15.35
CA ARG A 6 -22.88 -23.85 14.35
C ARG A 6 -22.84 -22.35 14.61
N GLN A 7 -21.76 -21.87 15.21
CA GLN A 7 -21.49 -20.44 15.28
C GLN A 7 -21.14 -19.96 13.88
N PHE A 8 -22.04 -19.20 13.27
CA PHE A 8 -21.71 -18.35 12.14
C PHE A 8 -20.88 -17.19 12.71
N THR A 9 -19.57 -17.19 12.45
CA THR A 9 -18.76 -15.99 12.70
C THR A 9 -19.22 -14.94 11.70
N ASN A 10 -19.89 -13.91 12.20
CA ASN A 10 -20.15 -12.70 11.42
C ASN A 10 -18.79 -12.16 10.96
N SER A 11 -18.51 -12.28 9.67
CA SER A 11 -17.33 -11.68 9.02
C SER A 11 -17.53 -10.16 8.93
N THR A 12 -17.50 -9.49 10.08
CA THR A 12 -17.09 -8.09 10.13
C THR A 12 -15.61 -8.09 9.84
N TYR A 13 -15.18 -7.52 8.71
CA TYR A 13 -13.78 -7.25 8.43
C TYR A 13 -13.15 -6.60 9.67
N ASN A 14 -12.27 -7.31 10.38
CA ASN A 14 -11.64 -6.85 11.61
C ASN A 14 -10.81 -5.61 11.28
N THR A 15 -11.37 -4.43 11.56
CA THR A 15 -10.69 -3.16 11.36
C THR A 15 -9.93 -2.82 12.63
N ILE A 16 -8.60 -2.77 12.52
CA ILE A 16 -7.69 -2.54 13.64
C ILE A 16 -7.01 -1.19 13.40
N THR A 17 -7.08 -0.30 14.39
CA THR A 17 -6.54 1.06 14.30
C THR A 17 -5.38 1.22 15.26
N ALA A 18 -4.26 1.76 14.79
CA ALA A 18 -3.16 2.11 15.67
C ALA A 18 -3.58 3.25 16.61
N VAL A 19 -3.35 3.09 17.91
CA VAL A 19 -3.70 4.08 18.94
C VAL A 19 -2.53 4.94 19.37
N GLN A 20 -1.30 4.50 19.09
CA GLN A 20 -0.07 5.24 19.35
C GLN A 20 1.04 4.84 18.38
N SER A 21 2.10 5.66 18.31
CA SER A 21 3.27 5.36 17.49
C SER A 21 4.10 4.23 18.09
N GLY A 22 4.70 3.40 17.24
CA GLY A 22 5.57 2.31 17.67
C GLY A 22 5.76 1.26 16.59
N ASP A 23 6.39 0.15 16.97
CA ASP A 23 6.59 -0.98 16.05
C ASP A 23 5.30 -1.80 15.90
N PHE A 24 5.04 -2.24 14.67
CA PHE A 24 3.87 -3.03 14.28
C PHE A 24 3.69 -4.28 15.14
N SER A 25 4.79 -4.87 15.61
CA SER A 25 4.76 -6.08 16.44
C SER A 25 4.35 -5.85 17.90
N LEU A 26 4.23 -4.60 18.35
CA LEU A 26 3.90 -4.29 19.75
C LEU A 26 2.39 -4.17 19.93
N SER A 27 1.83 -4.95 20.87
CA SER A 27 0.39 -4.95 21.15
C SER A 27 -0.14 -3.59 21.60
N ASN A 28 0.68 -2.82 22.33
CA ASN A 28 0.30 -1.49 22.81
C ASN A 28 0.09 -0.47 21.68
N VAL A 29 0.67 -0.67 20.49
CA VAL A 29 0.42 0.16 19.29
C VAL A 29 -1.03 0.05 18.83
N TRP A 30 -1.69 -1.08 19.10
CA TRP A 30 -3.02 -1.42 18.62
C TRP A 30 -4.10 -1.38 19.70
N GLY A 31 -3.74 -1.01 20.92
CA GLY A 31 -4.67 -0.87 22.04
C GLY A 31 -5.41 -2.16 22.39
N SER A 32 -6.65 -2.02 22.87
CA SER A 32 -7.48 -3.16 23.30
C SER A 32 -7.94 -4.06 22.16
N SER A 33 -7.90 -3.60 20.90
CA SER A 33 -8.24 -4.43 19.74
C SER A 33 -7.21 -5.52 19.45
N GLY A 34 -6.02 -5.44 20.06
CA GLY A 34 -4.94 -6.38 19.81
C GLY A 34 -4.30 -6.16 18.43
N MET A 35 -3.23 -6.91 18.16
CA MET A 35 -2.48 -6.78 16.91
C MET A 35 -3.32 -7.17 15.69
N PRO A 36 -3.09 -6.56 14.52
CA PRO A 36 -3.67 -7.01 13.27
C PRO A 36 -3.36 -8.48 13.00
N THR A 37 -4.38 -9.22 12.59
CA THR A 37 -4.31 -10.64 12.21
C THR A 37 -4.70 -10.84 10.75
N ASN A 38 -4.60 -12.07 10.25
CA ASN A 38 -5.02 -12.41 8.89
C ASN A 38 -6.47 -11.96 8.63
N GLY A 39 -6.68 -11.28 7.49
CA GLY A 39 -7.99 -10.74 7.12
C GLY A 39 -8.28 -9.35 7.71
N SER A 40 -7.36 -8.75 8.46
CA SER A 40 -7.60 -7.43 9.05
C SER A 40 -7.52 -6.31 8.01
N THR A 41 -8.26 -5.23 8.26
CA THR A 41 -8.00 -3.91 7.68
C THR A 41 -7.28 -3.07 8.72
N VAL A 42 -6.13 -2.51 8.36
CA VAL A 42 -5.31 -1.69 9.27
C VAL A 42 -5.54 -0.21 8.97
N ILE A 43 -5.70 0.59 10.03
CA ILE A 43 -5.77 2.04 9.95
C ILE A 43 -4.62 2.64 10.76
N ILE A 44 -3.83 3.50 10.11
CA ILE A 44 -2.81 4.32 10.77
C ILE A 44 -3.33 5.76 10.75
N PRO A 45 -3.83 6.30 11.87
CA PRO A 45 -4.45 7.62 11.91
C PRO A 45 -3.40 8.73 11.80
N HIS A 46 -3.86 9.97 11.62
CA HIS A 46 -2.99 11.15 11.60
C HIS A 46 -2.12 11.21 12.87
N ASN A 47 -0.90 11.75 12.73
CA ASN A 47 0.09 11.92 13.80
C ASN A 47 0.58 10.61 14.46
N VAL A 48 0.20 9.44 13.95
CA VAL A 48 0.71 8.15 14.38
C VAL A 48 1.70 7.61 13.36
N THR A 49 2.85 7.12 13.84
CA THR A 49 3.85 6.41 13.03
C THR A 49 3.91 4.96 13.45
N VAL A 50 3.57 4.05 12.53
CA VAL A 50 3.78 2.62 12.71
C VAL A 50 5.00 2.19 11.90
N SER A 51 5.98 1.59 12.57
CA SER A 51 7.19 1.06 11.96
C SER A 51 7.13 -0.45 11.86
N ILE A 52 7.58 -1.02 10.76
CA ILE A 52 7.89 -2.46 10.67
C ILE A 52 9.41 -2.57 10.67
N SER A 53 10.00 -2.72 11.86
CA SER A 53 11.45 -2.60 12.05
C SER A 53 12.15 -3.88 12.50
N SER A 54 11.42 -4.79 13.14
CA SER A 54 11.98 -6.03 13.71
C SER A 54 11.87 -7.25 12.79
N GLN A 55 11.21 -7.10 11.64
CA GLN A 55 10.88 -8.22 10.75
C GLN A 55 11.32 -7.92 9.32
N THR A 56 11.97 -8.89 8.67
CA THR A 56 12.39 -8.81 7.25
C THR A 56 11.23 -8.90 6.27
N GLY A 57 10.01 -9.06 6.76
CA GLY A 57 8.81 -9.05 5.97
C GLY A 57 7.54 -9.00 6.80
N LEU A 58 6.43 -8.69 6.15
CA LEU A 58 5.09 -8.78 6.74
C LEU A 58 4.51 -10.17 6.42
N THR A 59 4.35 -10.99 7.46
CA THR A 59 3.95 -12.41 7.37
C THR A 59 2.46 -12.66 7.61
N ILE A 60 1.68 -11.59 7.74
CA ILE A 60 0.23 -11.65 7.91
C ILE A 60 -0.48 -11.08 6.68
N ASN A 61 -1.60 -11.68 6.33
CA ASN A 61 -2.43 -11.24 5.22
C ASN A 61 -3.31 -10.06 5.65
N ILE A 62 -2.86 -8.84 5.38
CA ILE A 62 -3.64 -7.62 5.58
C ILE A 62 -4.41 -7.29 4.30
N ILE A 63 -5.75 -7.28 4.38
CA ILE A 63 -6.62 -7.00 3.24
C ILE A 63 -6.39 -5.58 2.71
N SER A 64 -6.16 -4.63 3.62
CA SER A 64 -5.98 -3.22 3.29
C SER A 64 -5.27 -2.48 4.41
N MET A 65 -4.28 -1.66 4.06
CA MET A 65 -3.67 -0.66 4.96
C MET A 65 -4.11 0.74 4.53
N ARG A 66 -4.81 1.46 5.41
CA ARG A 66 -5.23 2.85 5.21
C ARG A 66 -4.37 3.77 6.06
N VAL A 67 -3.55 4.60 5.41
CA VAL A 67 -2.51 5.39 6.06
C VAL A 67 -2.84 6.88 5.95
N TYR A 68 -3.19 7.47 7.09
CA TYR A 68 -3.37 8.92 7.28
C TYR A 68 -2.21 9.56 8.05
N GLY A 69 -1.51 8.76 8.86
CA GLY A 69 -0.23 9.09 9.51
C GLY A 69 0.96 8.58 8.71
N THR A 70 1.89 7.86 9.36
CA THR A 70 3.08 7.32 8.70
C THR A 70 3.16 5.80 8.84
N LEU A 71 3.30 5.11 7.71
CA LEU A 71 3.76 3.72 7.67
C LEU A 71 5.23 3.73 7.28
N GLN A 72 6.10 3.16 8.13
CA GLN A 72 7.53 3.10 7.89
C GLN A 72 7.98 1.65 7.79
N ILE A 73 8.68 1.32 6.71
CA ILE A 73 9.35 0.03 6.53
C ILE A 73 10.81 0.24 6.91
N GLY A 74 11.28 -0.41 7.98
CA GLY A 74 12.56 -0.09 8.62
C GLY A 74 12.44 0.84 9.84
N SER A 75 13.59 1.20 10.42
CA SER A 75 13.70 2.09 11.57
C SER A 75 14.68 3.24 11.31
N SER A 76 14.38 4.43 11.83
CA SER A 76 15.28 5.58 11.76
C SER A 76 16.41 5.53 12.80
N ILE A 77 16.30 4.66 13.79
CA ILE A 77 17.25 4.57 14.92
C ILE A 77 18.24 3.43 14.68
N ASN A 78 17.76 2.27 14.23
CA ASN A 78 18.58 1.08 13.97
C ASN A 78 17.95 0.23 12.84
N SER A 79 18.07 0.65 11.58
CA SER A 79 17.62 -0.22 10.47
C SER A 79 18.68 -1.29 10.21
N SER A 80 18.50 -2.49 10.78
CA SER A 80 19.21 -3.70 10.33
C SER A 80 18.51 -4.37 9.13
N LEU A 81 17.34 -3.85 8.74
CA LEU A 81 16.55 -4.37 7.64
C LEU A 81 17.17 -3.98 6.31
N THR A 82 17.90 -4.92 5.71
CA THR A 82 18.53 -4.75 4.41
C THR A 82 17.51 -4.63 3.29
N THR A 83 16.49 -5.49 3.30
CA THR A 83 15.39 -5.54 2.34
C THR A 83 14.09 -5.88 3.08
N PHE A 84 12.95 -5.73 2.40
CA PHE A 84 11.65 -6.06 2.97
C PHE A 84 10.81 -6.91 2.03
N THR A 85 10.10 -7.90 2.56
CA THR A 85 9.22 -8.79 1.78
C THR A 85 7.78 -8.74 2.28
N PHE A 86 6.82 -8.45 1.40
CA PHE A 86 5.41 -8.73 1.65
C PHE A 86 5.12 -10.18 1.27
N GLN A 87 4.86 -11.05 2.25
CA GLN A 87 4.60 -12.47 2.02
C GLN A 87 3.20 -12.75 1.45
N TYR A 88 2.32 -11.74 1.46
CA TYR A 88 0.98 -11.78 0.87
C TYR A 88 0.81 -10.58 -0.06
N PRO A 89 -0.09 -10.66 -1.06
CA PRO A 89 -0.49 -9.49 -1.84
C PRO A 89 -1.00 -8.40 -0.90
N VAL A 90 -0.55 -7.16 -1.13
CA VAL A 90 -0.85 -6.05 -0.22
C VAL A 90 -1.60 -4.93 -0.94
N ASN A 91 -2.58 -4.34 -0.27
CA ASN A 91 -3.25 -3.11 -0.72
C ASN A 91 -2.94 -1.97 0.25
N ILE A 92 -2.03 -1.06 -0.15
CA ILE A 92 -1.63 0.09 0.67
C ILE A 92 -2.22 1.35 0.08
N MET A 93 -2.96 2.09 0.89
CA MET A 93 -3.62 3.35 0.53
C MET A 93 -3.10 4.49 1.40
N ILE A 94 -2.34 5.40 0.80
CA ILE A 94 -1.78 6.57 1.47
C ILE A 94 -2.66 7.78 1.18
N PHE A 95 -3.38 8.25 2.21
CA PHE A 95 -4.32 9.36 2.11
C PHE A 95 -3.64 10.72 2.32
N LYS A 96 -4.42 11.80 2.24
CA LYS A 96 -3.93 13.18 2.47
C LYS A 96 -3.22 13.28 3.83
N GLY A 97 -2.01 13.84 3.83
CA GLY A 97 -1.18 13.95 5.04
C GLY A 97 -0.46 12.65 5.41
N GLY A 98 -0.81 11.53 4.77
CA GLY A 98 -0.21 10.24 4.99
C GLY A 98 1.16 10.12 4.29
N VAL A 99 2.04 9.31 4.89
CA VAL A 99 3.39 9.04 4.39
C VAL A 99 3.66 7.54 4.41
N LEU A 100 4.08 7.00 3.26
CA LEU A 100 4.77 5.71 3.20
C LEU A 100 6.28 5.97 3.16
N ARG A 101 7.02 5.44 4.11
CA ARG A 101 8.46 5.68 4.22
C ARG A 101 9.25 4.38 4.10
N ASP A 102 10.25 4.37 3.22
CA ASP A 102 11.25 3.31 3.15
C ASP A 102 12.53 3.74 3.86
N LEU A 103 12.95 2.96 4.84
CA LEU A 103 14.22 3.07 5.55
C LEU A 103 15.01 1.76 5.52
N THR A 104 14.71 0.86 4.57
CA THR A 104 15.53 -0.35 4.36
C THR A 104 16.90 0.04 3.79
N GLN A 105 17.96 -0.66 4.18
CA GLN A 105 19.33 -0.28 3.78
C GLN A 105 19.57 -0.37 2.26
N ASN A 106 19.03 -1.42 1.62
CA ASN A 106 19.23 -1.64 0.18
C ASN A 106 18.12 -1.04 -0.67
N HIS A 107 17.10 -0.41 -0.05
CA HIS A 107 15.96 0.17 -0.75
C HIS A 107 15.30 -0.83 -1.72
N ARG A 108 15.03 -2.05 -1.24
CA ARG A 108 14.45 -3.14 -2.04
C ARG A 108 13.28 -3.77 -1.32
N TRP A 109 12.14 -3.79 -1.99
CA TRP A 109 10.93 -4.43 -1.50
C TRP A 109 10.50 -5.54 -2.46
N PHE A 110 10.24 -6.72 -1.91
CA PHE A 110 9.69 -7.86 -2.61
C PHE A 110 8.18 -7.93 -2.38
N VAL A 111 7.43 -8.12 -3.46
CA VAL A 111 5.95 -8.13 -3.46
C VAL A 111 5.43 -9.28 -4.31
N LEU A 112 4.24 -9.79 -3.98
CA LEU A 112 3.54 -10.77 -4.80
C LEU A 112 2.65 -10.09 -5.86
N SER A 113 2.29 -10.86 -6.89
CA SER A 113 1.18 -10.52 -7.81
C SER A 113 -0.06 -10.08 -7.04
N ASN A 114 -0.86 -9.21 -7.67
CA ASN A 114 -2.05 -8.58 -7.08
C ASN A 114 -1.75 -7.55 -5.97
N THR A 115 -0.49 -7.13 -5.81
CA THR A 115 -0.14 -6.01 -4.94
C THR A 115 -0.54 -4.67 -5.56
N ILE A 116 -1.10 -3.77 -4.75
CA ILE A 116 -1.50 -2.42 -5.13
C ILE A 116 -0.99 -1.43 -4.07
N ILE A 117 -0.30 -0.39 -4.52
CA ILE A 117 0.10 0.75 -3.67
C ILE A 117 -0.46 2.01 -4.31
N THR A 118 -1.39 2.67 -3.63
CA THR A 118 -2.04 3.89 -4.08
C THR A 118 -1.68 5.04 -3.15
N ILE A 119 -1.08 6.09 -3.71
CA ILE A 119 -0.85 7.37 -3.04
C ILE A 119 -1.91 8.33 -3.56
N TYR A 120 -2.86 8.72 -2.72
CA TYR A 120 -3.90 9.68 -3.06
C TYR A 120 -3.37 11.12 -3.03
N ASN A 121 -4.17 12.06 -3.54
CA ASN A 121 -3.80 13.49 -3.52
C ASN A 121 -3.49 13.96 -2.09
N GLY A 122 -2.32 14.59 -1.91
CA GLY A 122 -1.80 15.02 -0.62
C GLY A 122 -1.16 13.93 0.24
N GLY A 123 -1.14 12.68 -0.21
CA GLY A 123 -0.31 11.61 0.35
C GLY A 123 1.08 11.59 -0.29
N SER A 124 2.03 10.90 0.34
CA SER A 124 3.40 10.84 -0.16
C SER A 124 4.12 9.51 0.09
N PHE A 125 5.12 9.25 -0.73
CA PHE A 125 6.16 8.26 -0.49
C PHE A 125 7.51 8.98 -0.34
N ILE A 126 8.30 8.56 0.65
CA ILE A 126 9.60 9.13 0.96
C ILE A 126 10.62 8.02 1.23
N SER A 127 11.80 8.15 0.66
CA SER A 127 12.96 7.31 0.90
C SER A 127 14.24 8.14 0.74
N SER A 128 15.34 7.73 1.36
CA SER A 128 16.65 8.37 1.16
C SER A 128 17.22 8.13 -0.24
N GLN A 129 16.85 7.01 -0.88
CA GLN A 129 17.23 6.68 -2.26
C GLN A 129 16.05 6.04 -2.99
N PRO A 130 16.09 5.92 -4.33
CA PRO A 130 15.04 5.24 -5.05
C PRO A 130 14.86 3.79 -4.59
N THR A 131 13.62 3.40 -4.28
CA THR A 131 13.28 2.05 -3.83
C THR A 131 12.93 1.16 -5.01
N THR A 132 13.58 0.02 -5.13
CA THR A 132 13.30 -0.97 -6.15
C THR A 132 12.21 -1.92 -5.64
N LEU A 133 11.08 -1.94 -6.33
CA LEU A 133 10.04 -2.94 -6.15
C LEU A 133 10.36 -4.14 -7.03
N ILE A 134 10.32 -5.34 -6.46
CA ILE A 134 10.67 -6.62 -7.12
C ILE A 134 9.48 -7.56 -6.98
N SER A 135 8.97 -8.06 -8.09
CA SER A 135 7.90 -9.06 -8.11
C SER A 135 8.47 -10.45 -7.88
N ASN A 136 8.02 -11.14 -6.83
CA ASN A 136 8.40 -12.53 -6.55
C ASN A 136 7.78 -13.54 -7.53
N THR A 137 6.85 -13.11 -8.38
CA THR A 137 6.18 -14.00 -9.34
C THR A 137 7.00 -14.21 -10.62
N ASN A 138 7.70 -13.17 -11.08
CA ASN A 138 8.44 -13.22 -12.35
C ASN A 138 9.74 -12.41 -12.35
N ASN A 139 10.20 -11.93 -11.19
CA ASN A 139 11.37 -11.06 -11.02
C ASN A 139 11.30 -9.72 -11.80
N SER A 140 10.10 -9.30 -12.23
CA SER A 140 9.90 -7.96 -12.78
C SER A 140 10.27 -6.91 -11.74
N THR A 141 10.95 -5.85 -12.18
CA THR A 141 11.38 -4.77 -11.29
C THR A 141 10.86 -3.42 -11.76
N ALA A 142 10.62 -2.53 -10.80
CA ALA A 142 10.33 -1.14 -11.07
C ALA A 142 10.82 -0.25 -9.93
N THR A 143 11.30 0.93 -10.26
CA THR A 143 11.78 1.90 -9.27
C THR A 143 10.65 2.86 -8.83
N PHE A 144 10.49 3.00 -7.51
CA PHE A 144 9.91 4.15 -6.82
C PHE A 144 10.99 5.22 -6.67
N ASN A 145 10.75 6.42 -7.18
CA ASN A 145 11.65 7.53 -6.91
C ASN A 145 11.69 7.82 -5.40
N SER A 146 12.80 8.37 -4.93
CA SER A 146 13.01 8.72 -3.51
C SER A 146 11.95 9.65 -2.93
N SER A 147 11.25 10.42 -3.77
CA SER A 147 10.07 11.19 -3.39
C SER A 147 8.99 11.13 -4.45
N ILE A 148 7.78 10.75 -4.03
CA ILE A 148 6.58 10.74 -4.87
C ILE A 148 5.44 11.37 -4.09
N SER A 149 4.80 12.38 -4.67
CA SER A 149 3.52 12.90 -4.19
C SER A 149 2.38 12.31 -5.04
N GLY A 150 1.24 12.06 -4.40
CA GLY A 150 0.05 11.60 -5.11
C GLY A 150 -0.57 12.66 -6.04
N PRO A 151 -1.47 12.24 -6.95
CA PRO A 151 -1.95 10.88 -7.09
C PRO A 151 -1.00 10.00 -7.93
N TYR A 152 -0.72 8.83 -7.39
CA TYR A 152 0.20 7.86 -7.96
C TYR A 152 -0.25 6.45 -7.58
N THR A 153 -0.12 5.49 -8.48
CA THR A 153 -0.50 4.09 -8.20
C THR A 153 0.49 3.15 -8.83
N ILE A 154 0.85 2.11 -8.09
CA ILE A 154 1.59 0.97 -8.59
C ILE A 154 0.75 -0.28 -8.41
N THR A 155 0.76 -1.13 -9.43
CA THR A 155 0.11 -2.43 -9.41
C THR A 155 1.08 -3.50 -9.87
N VAL A 156 0.98 -4.69 -9.29
CA VAL A 156 1.60 -5.91 -9.80
C VAL A 156 0.48 -6.77 -10.35
N ASP A 157 0.44 -6.99 -11.66
CA ASP A 157 -0.61 -7.84 -12.26
C ASP A 157 -0.42 -9.33 -11.90
N LEU A 158 -1.36 -10.18 -12.34
CA LEU A 158 -1.35 -11.60 -12.02
C LEU A 158 -0.09 -12.32 -12.53
N GLN A 159 0.50 -11.82 -13.62
CA GLN A 159 1.73 -12.35 -14.21
C GLN A 159 2.99 -11.79 -13.53
N GLY A 160 2.84 -10.95 -12.51
CA GLY A 160 3.95 -10.36 -11.77
C GLY A 160 4.50 -9.08 -12.39
N LYS A 161 3.94 -8.58 -13.50
CA LYS A 161 4.46 -7.37 -14.16
C LYS A 161 4.05 -6.13 -13.36
N ILE A 162 5.03 -5.28 -13.11
CA ILE A 162 4.83 -4.04 -12.35
C ILE A 162 4.44 -2.90 -13.29
N GLN A 163 3.33 -2.23 -12.99
CA GLN A 163 2.81 -1.09 -13.76
C GLN A 163 2.70 0.13 -12.87
N LYS A 164 3.03 1.30 -13.42
CA LYS A 164 3.07 2.59 -12.71
C LYS A 164 2.14 3.59 -13.37
N TYR A 165 1.31 4.25 -12.60
CA TYR A 165 0.36 5.25 -13.06
C TYR A 165 0.54 6.53 -12.26
N SER A 166 0.68 7.65 -12.94
CA SER A 166 0.76 8.96 -12.30
C SER A 166 -0.10 9.96 -13.07
N CYS A 167 -0.73 10.91 -12.38
CA CYS A 167 -1.36 12.05 -13.05
C CYS A 167 -0.40 13.25 -13.15
N LYS A 168 0.92 13.03 -13.27
CA LYS A 168 1.81 14.14 -13.61
C LYS A 168 1.51 14.61 -15.02
N LYS A 169 0.61 15.60 -15.13
CA LYS A 169 0.65 16.59 -16.20
C LYS A 169 2.07 17.13 -16.23
N ASN A 170 2.78 16.89 -17.33
CA ASN A 170 3.93 17.67 -17.74
C ASN A 170 3.49 19.15 -17.87
N LEU A 171 3.58 19.93 -16.81
CA LEU A 171 3.35 21.38 -16.89
C LEU A 171 4.41 22.08 -17.76
N SER A 172 5.54 21.44 -18.05
CA SER A 172 6.55 21.91 -19.02
C SER A 172 6.25 21.55 -20.48
N VAL A 173 5.31 20.63 -20.76
CA VAL A 173 4.90 20.26 -22.14
C VAL A 173 3.57 20.92 -22.54
N LEU A 174 2.81 21.43 -21.56
CA LEU A 174 1.53 22.12 -21.79
C LEU A 174 1.67 23.58 -22.24
N SER A 175 2.88 24.15 -22.32
CA SER A 175 3.10 25.43 -23.00
C SER A 175 3.23 25.29 -24.52
N LYS A 176 3.32 24.06 -25.07
CA LYS A 176 3.54 23.84 -26.50
C LYS A 176 2.36 23.26 -27.28
N TYR A 177 1.31 22.77 -26.62
CA TYR A 177 0.18 22.14 -27.33
C TYR A 177 -1.16 22.45 -26.66
N GLY A 178 -1.89 23.42 -27.21
CA GLY A 178 -3.36 23.47 -27.13
C GLY A 178 -3.95 22.14 -27.65
N THR A 179 -5.15 21.69 -27.32
CA THR A 179 -6.42 22.38 -27.15
C THR A 179 -7.37 21.46 -26.37
N VAL A 180 -8.55 21.96 -25.97
CA VAL A 180 -9.49 21.40 -24.98
C VAL A 180 -10.06 19.99 -25.26
N HIS A 181 -9.91 19.46 -26.49
CA HIS A 181 -10.53 18.20 -26.91
C HIS A 181 -9.90 16.93 -26.31
N ASP A 182 -8.61 16.96 -25.93
CA ASP A 182 -7.89 15.77 -25.45
C ASP A 182 -8.07 15.47 -23.94
N ARG A 183 -8.63 16.42 -23.19
CA ARG A 183 -8.86 16.26 -21.74
C ARG A 183 -9.98 15.28 -21.42
N PHE A 184 -10.98 15.18 -22.29
CA PHE A 184 -12.14 14.30 -22.08
C PHE A 184 -11.80 12.82 -22.31
N ARG A 185 -10.92 12.51 -23.28
CA ARG A 185 -10.57 11.12 -23.62
C ARG A 185 -9.74 10.43 -22.54
N ARG A 186 -8.83 11.17 -21.88
CA ARG A 186 -7.98 10.63 -20.80
C ARG A 186 -8.74 10.42 -19.49
N LYS A 187 -9.68 11.31 -19.15
CA LYS A 187 -10.55 11.12 -17.96
C LYS A 187 -11.47 9.89 -18.14
N LYS A 188 -12.07 9.73 -19.32
CA LYS A 188 -12.94 8.57 -19.62
C LYS A 188 -12.18 7.24 -19.58
N ASN A 189 -10.93 7.21 -20.05
CA ASN A 189 -10.10 6.00 -20.00
C ASN A 189 -9.66 5.65 -18.56
N PHE A 190 -9.36 6.64 -17.72
CA PHE A 190 -9.01 6.42 -16.32
C PHE A 190 -10.22 5.90 -15.52
N GLU A 191 -11.40 6.51 -15.67
CA GLU A 191 -12.63 6.05 -15.02
C GLU A 191 -13.08 4.66 -15.50
N ARG A 192 -12.93 4.37 -16.80
CA ARG A 192 -13.25 3.05 -17.36
C ARG A 192 -12.27 1.98 -16.86
N MET A 193 -11.00 2.32 -16.65
CA MET A 193 -10.01 1.42 -16.07
C MET A 193 -10.29 1.14 -14.60
N LEU A 194 -10.61 2.16 -13.79
CA LEU A 194 -11.01 1.99 -12.38
C LEU A 194 -12.31 1.16 -12.26
N SER A 195 -13.28 1.37 -13.14
CA SER A 195 -14.50 0.56 -13.23
C SER A 195 -14.19 -0.90 -13.55
N ASN A 196 -13.31 -1.17 -14.51
CA ASN A 196 -12.96 -2.55 -14.89
C ASN A 196 -12.22 -3.28 -13.77
N PHE A 197 -11.32 -2.58 -13.07
CA PHE A 197 -10.60 -3.15 -11.92
C PHE A 197 -11.53 -3.44 -10.73
N ARG A 198 -12.57 -2.61 -10.52
CA ARG A 198 -13.61 -2.89 -9.52
C ARG A 198 -14.50 -4.06 -9.91
N LYS A 199 -14.84 -4.21 -11.20
CA LYS A 199 -15.72 -5.30 -11.68
C LYS A 199 -15.06 -6.68 -11.64
N THR A 200 -13.74 -6.78 -11.87
CA THR A 200 -13.02 -8.06 -11.81
C THR A 200 -12.82 -8.59 -10.39
N ASN A 201 -13.06 -7.77 -9.36
CA ASN A 201 -12.94 -8.17 -7.94
C ASN A 201 -14.28 -8.57 -7.30
N TYR A 202 -15.39 -8.59 -8.05
CA TYR A 202 -16.70 -9.04 -7.57
C TYR A 202 -17.13 -10.42 -8.08
N PHE A 203 -16.27 -11.13 -8.82
CA PHE A 203 -16.53 -12.51 -9.23
C PHE A 203 -15.47 -13.44 -8.67
N HIS A 204 -15.66 -13.81 -7.40
CA HIS A 204 -15.40 -15.14 -6.86
C HIS A 204 -16.04 -15.19 -5.46
N SER A 205 -17.36 -15.35 -5.47
CA SER A 205 -18.11 -16.05 -4.42
C SER A 205 -18.30 -17.49 -4.85
#